data_AF-A0A257QZU4-F1
#
_entry.id   AF-A0A257QZU4-F1
#
_cell.length_a   1.000
_cell.length_b   1.000
_cell.length_c   1.000
_cell.angle_alpha   90.00
_cell.angle_beta   90.00
_cell.angle_gamma   90.00
#
_symmetry.space_group_name_H-M   'P 1'
#
loop_
_entity.id
_entity.type
_entity.pdbx_description
1 polymer ?
#
loop_
_entity_poly.entity_id
_entity_poly.type
_entity_poly.pdbx_seq_one_letter_code
_entity_poly.pdbx_strand_id
1 'polypeptide(L)'
;TRLDQIITEGREAWGSSVQETLIKILEGYKTGIKIVNVSPQPARAPENVQDAFDDAIKAQEDEKRFKEQARAYEASVVPIAEGNAKRILEESHAYEEQVVLRATADVAEFLAILPEYLRSPAITSERMYLDAVQQVLSQTSKVIVDAKSNNLLYVPLDKWVLSASEEGATLPGQTTNPLPEVKPELTNPLIDGRETVRPTEPVGRSNV
;
A
#
# COMPACT_ATOMS: atom_id res chain seq x y z
N THR A 1 -33.03 -9.42 -29.65
CA THR A 1 -32.94 -7.95 -29.50
C THR A 1 -34.34 -7.35 -29.57
N ARG A 2 -35.04 -7.11 -28.45
CA ARG A 2 -36.36 -6.42 -28.45
C ARG A 2 -36.97 -6.13 -27.07
N LEU A 3 -36.17 -6.02 -26.01
CA LEU A 3 -36.66 -5.56 -24.70
C LEU A 3 -36.05 -4.19 -24.35
N ASP A 4 -34.72 -4.05 -24.45
CA ASP A 4 -34.04 -2.77 -24.19
C ASP A 4 -34.46 -1.62 -25.11
N GLN A 5 -34.69 -1.90 -26.40
CA GLN A 5 -35.13 -0.89 -27.38
C GLN A 5 -36.54 -0.34 -27.08
N ILE A 6 -37.42 -1.13 -26.45
CA ILE A 6 -38.76 -0.67 -26.03
C ILE A 6 -38.70 0.19 -24.77
N ILE A 7 -37.65 0.01 -23.95
CA ILE A 7 -37.53 0.67 -22.65
C ILE A 7 -36.99 2.10 -22.78
N THR A 8 -36.20 2.43 -23.82
CA THR A 8 -35.59 3.76 -24.02
C THR A 8 -36.16 4.56 -25.20
N GLU A 9 -36.13 4.06 -26.43
CA GLU A 9 -36.56 4.81 -27.63
C GLU A 9 -37.92 4.35 -28.19
N GLY A 10 -38.25 3.07 -28.04
CA GLY A 10 -39.46 2.47 -28.58
C GLY A 10 -40.76 2.84 -27.85
N ARG A 11 -40.68 3.47 -26.67
CA ARG A 11 -41.87 3.83 -25.88
C ARG A 11 -42.69 4.95 -26.54
N GLU A 12 -42.03 5.93 -27.14
CA GLU A 12 -42.68 7.06 -27.81
C GLU A 12 -43.27 6.63 -29.17
N ALA A 13 -42.52 5.83 -29.93
CA ALA A 13 -42.98 5.24 -31.19
C ALA A 13 -44.17 4.26 -30.97
N TRP A 14 -44.12 3.44 -29.92
CA TRP A 14 -45.21 2.52 -29.58
C TRP A 14 -46.46 3.27 -29.09
N GLY A 15 -46.31 4.28 -28.24
CA GLY A 15 -47.42 5.14 -27.80
C GLY A 15 -48.16 5.79 -28.97
N SER A 16 -47.43 6.31 -29.95
CA SER A 16 -48.01 6.92 -31.17
C SER A 16 -48.78 5.91 -32.02
N SER A 17 -48.25 4.69 -32.20
CA SER A 17 -48.92 3.63 -32.96
C SER A 17 -50.20 3.13 -32.28
N VAL A 18 -50.19 3.02 -30.95
CA VAL A 18 -51.38 2.67 -30.16
C VAL A 18 -52.42 3.78 -30.26
N GLN A 19 -52.01 5.05 -30.18
CA GLN A 19 -52.89 6.21 -30.33
C GLN A 19 -53.58 6.23 -31.71
N GLU A 20 -52.82 6.05 -32.79
CA GLU A 20 -53.36 6.02 -34.15
C GLU A 20 -54.38 4.89 -34.35
N THR A 21 -54.10 3.71 -33.78
CA THR A 21 -55.03 2.57 -33.81
C THR A 21 -56.32 2.85 -33.03
N LEU A 22 -56.22 3.49 -31.87
CA LEU A 22 -57.38 3.86 -31.06
C LEU A 22 -58.26 4.90 -31.76
N ILE A 23 -57.65 5.92 -32.39
CA ILE A 23 -58.36 6.94 -33.16
C ILE A 23 -59.15 6.28 -34.30
N LYS A 24 -58.51 5.39 -35.06
CA LYS A 24 -59.16 4.67 -36.17
C LYS A 24 -60.37 3.84 -35.75
N ILE A 25 -60.30 3.21 -34.58
CA ILE A 25 -61.43 2.44 -34.00
C ILE A 25 -62.55 3.39 -33.57
N LEU A 26 -62.23 4.50 -32.87
CA LEU A 26 -63.23 5.44 -32.36
C LEU A 26 -63.93 6.25 -33.46
N GLU A 27 -63.25 6.58 -34.55
CA GLU A 27 -63.86 7.18 -35.74
C GLU A 27 -64.91 6.26 -36.37
N GLY A 28 -64.65 4.95 -36.38
CA GLY A 28 -65.60 3.94 -36.85
C GLY A 28 -66.88 3.87 -36.02
N TYR A 29 -66.77 4.07 -34.70
CA TYR A 29 -67.91 4.08 -33.78
C TYR A 29 -68.54 5.47 -33.58
N LYS A 30 -68.00 6.53 -34.21
CA LYS A 30 -68.49 7.93 -34.12
C LYS A 30 -68.80 8.38 -32.69
N THR A 31 -67.94 8.03 -31.74
CA THR A 31 -68.20 8.21 -30.29
C THR A 31 -68.04 9.65 -29.80
N GLY A 32 -67.48 10.56 -30.62
CA GLY A 32 -67.27 11.97 -30.24
C GLY A 32 -66.18 12.18 -29.19
N ILE A 33 -65.40 11.15 -28.86
CA ILE A 33 -64.34 11.19 -27.84
C ILE A 33 -63.01 11.55 -28.51
N LYS A 34 -62.30 12.55 -27.95
CA LYS A 34 -60.97 12.97 -28.41
C LYS A 34 -59.89 12.47 -27.45
N ILE A 35 -58.92 11.72 -27.98
CA ILE A 35 -57.75 11.26 -27.21
C ILE A 35 -56.68 12.35 -27.25
N VAL A 36 -56.16 12.73 -26.08
CA VAL A 36 -55.15 13.78 -25.93
C VAL A 36 -53.75 13.21 -25.73
N ASN A 37 -53.62 12.09 -25.00
CA ASN A 37 -52.34 11.43 -24.75
C ASN A 37 -52.56 9.96 -24.38
N VAL A 38 -51.67 9.06 -24.83
CA VAL A 38 -51.63 7.64 -24.46
C VAL A 38 -50.30 7.36 -23.75
N SER A 39 -50.37 7.06 -22.45
CA SER A 39 -49.20 6.69 -21.64
C SER A 39 -49.18 5.17 -21.39
N PRO A 40 -48.16 4.44 -21.90
CA PRO A 40 -47.95 3.04 -21.58
C PRO A 40 -47.78 2.80 -20.09
N GLN A 41 -48.54 1.86 -19.52
CA GLN A 41 -48.29 1.42 -18.14
C GLN A 41 -46.96 0.63 -18.08
N PRO A 42 -46.18 0.78 -17.00
CA PRO A 42 -44.92 0.06 -16.85
C PRO A 42 -45.22 -1.45 -16.75
N ALA A 43 -44.79 -2.21 -17.76
CA ALA A 43 -44.83 -3.67 -17.72
C ALA A 43 -43.85 -4.17 -16.66
N ARG A 44 -44.36 -4.90 -15.66
CA ARG A 44 -43.53 -5.60 -14.66
C ARG A 44 -43.23 -7.00 -15.15
N ALA A 45 -42.00 -7.48 -14.91
CA ALA A 45 -41.63 -8.86 -15.18
C ALA A 45 -42.41 -9.81 -14.25
N PRO A 46 -42.93 -10.96 -14.75
CA PRO A 46 -43.52 -11.98 -13.90
C PRO A 46 -42.48 -12.51 -12.90
N GLU A 47 -42.91 -12.89 -11.69
CA GLU A 47 -42.00 -13.27 -10.58
C GLU A 47 -41.03 -14.39 -10.96
N ASN A 48 -41.44 -15.26 -11.88
CA ASN A 48 -40.72 -16.47 -12.31
C ASN A 48 -39.35 -16.23 -12.96
N VAL A 49 -39.00 -14.99 -13.31
CA VAL A 49 -37.73 -14.65 -14.00
C VAL A 49 -36.82 -13.71 -13.21
N GLN A 50 -37.26 -13.19 -12.06
CA GLN A 50 -36.50 -12.19 -11.29
C GLN A 50 -35.15 -12.74 -10.82
N ASP A 51 -35.12 -13.97 -10.29
CA ASP A 51 -33.89 -14.61 -9.80
C ASP A 51 -32.77 -14.69 -10.86
N ALA A 52 -33.12 -14.99 -12.12
CA ALA A 52 -32.15 -15.11 -13.20
C ALA A 52 -31.62 -13.75 -13.68
N PHE A 53 -32.44 -12.70 -13.60
CA PHE A 53 -32.00 -11.33 -13.90
C PHE A 53 -31.11 -10.80 -12.77
N ASP A 54 -31.49 -11.05 -11.51
CA ASP A 54 -30.73 -10.62 -10.35
C ASP A 54 -29.34 -11.28 -10.32
N ASP A 55 -29.24 -12.56 -10.69
CA ASP A 55 -27.95 -13.25 -10.83
C ASP A 55 -27.08 -12.65 -11.96
N ALA A 56 -27.70 -12.32 -13.10
CA ALA A 56 -26.98 -11.68 -14.22
C ALA A 56 -26.47 -10.27 -13.86
N ILE A 57 -27.27 -9.48 -13.14
CA ILE A 57 -26.86 -8.15 -12.67
C ILE A 57 -25.73 -8.28 -11.66
N LYS A 58 -25.85 -9.19 -10.69
CA LYS A 58 -24.82 -9.45 -9.70
C LYS A 58 -23.50 -9.86 -10.35
N ALA A 59 -23.54 -10.76 -11.35
CA ALA A 59 -22.36 -11.16 -12.10
C ALA A 59 -21.71 -9.99 -12.85
N GLN A 60 -22.50 -9.09 -13.45
CA GLN A 60 -21.98 -7.88 -14.11
C GLN A 60 -21.34 -6.90 -13.12
N GLU A 61 -21.97 -6.70 -11.95
CA GLU A 61 -21.43 -5.86 -10.90
C GLU A 61 -20.11 -6.41 -10.35
N ASP A 62 -20.04 -7.72 -10.13
CA ASP A 62 -18.81 -8.39 -9.71
C ASP A 62 -17.71 -8.27 -10.77
N GLU A 63 -18.02 -8.50 -12.06
CA GLU A 63 -17.05 -8.31 -13.15
C GLU A 63 -16.52 -6.87 -13.18
N LYS A 64 -17.41 -5.89 -13.06
CA LYS A 64 -17.04 -4.47 -13.03
C LYS A 64 -16.16 -4.15 -11.83
N ARG A 65 -16.52 -4.64 -10.64
CA ARG A 65 -15.73 -4.49 -9.42
C ARG A 65 -14.33 -5.07 -9.58
N PHE A 66 -14.21 -6.29 -10.12
CA PHE A 66 -12.90 -6.91 -10.33
C PHE A 66 -12.05 -6.14 -11.35
N LYS A 67 -12.65 -5.63 -12.43
CA LYS A 67 -11.95 -4.76 -13.40
C LYS A 67 -11.47 -3.45 -12.76
N GLU A 68 -12.29 -2.83 -11.93
CA GLU A 68 -11.92 -1.60 -11.22
C GLU A 68 -10.82 -1.85 -10.18
N GLN A 69 -10.89 -2.95 -9.43
CA GLN A 69 -9.84 -3.36 -8.49
C GLN A 69 -8.52 -3.65 -9.19
N ALA A 70 -8.54 -4.35 -10.34
CA ALA A 70 -7.34 -4.62 -11.12
C ALA A 70 -6.70 -3.33 -11.65
N ARG A 71 -7.51 -2.38 -12.14
CA ARG A 71 -7.01 -1.05 -12.57
C ARG A 71 -6.44 -0.26 -11.40
N ALA A 72 -7.09 -0.28 -10.25
CA ALA A 72 -6.59 0.38 -9.05
C ALA A 72 -5.26 -0.24 -8.58
N TYR A 73 -5.13 -1.56 -8.66
CA TYR A 73 -3.89 -2.26 -8.35
C TYR A 73 -2.77 -1.85 -9.31
N GLU A 74 -2.99 -1.91 -10.63
CA GLU A 74 -2.03 -1.46 -11.64
C GLU A 74 -1.60 -0.01 -11.41
N ALA A 75 -2.57 0.88 -11.20
CA ALA A 75 -2.34 2.30 -10.93
C ALA A 75 -1.56 2.55 -9.63
N SER A 76 -1.57 1.62 -8.67
CA SER A 76 -0.80 1.72 -7.43
C SER A 76 0.59 1.11 -7.52
N VAL A 77 0.77 0.01 -8.25
CA VAL A 77 2.06 -0.71 -8.33
C VAL A 77 3.10 0.07 -9.13
N VAL A 78 2.72 0.66 -10.26
CA VAL A 78 3.64 1.43 -11.13
C VAL A 78 4.32 2.58 -10.37
N PRO A 79 3.60 3.52 -9.70
CA PRO A 79 4.24 4.62 -9.00
C PRO A 79 5.06 4.18 -7.79
N ILE A 80 4.68 3.09 -7.10
CA ILE A 80 5.49 2.53 -6.01
C ILE A 80 6.81 2.00 -6.55
N ALA A 81 6.79 1.27 -7.67
CA ALA A 81 8.00 0.76 -8.31
C ALA A 81 8.92 1.91 -8.79
N GLU A 82 8.35 2.93 -9.44
CA GLU A 82 9.10 4.12 -9.86
C GLU A 82 9.69 4.91 -8.67
N GLY A 83 8.92 5.07 -7.59
CA GLY A 83 9.39 5.72 -6.37
C GLY A 83 10.55 4.96 -5.72
N ASN A 84 10.46 3.63 -5.66
CA ASN A 84 11.54 2.78 -5.16
C ASN A 84 12.79 2.87 -6.04
N ALA A 85 12.64 2.84 -7.36
CA ALA A 85 13.76 2.99 -8.29
C ALA A 85 14.46 4.35 -8.11
N LYS A 86 13.68 5.44 -8.04
CA LYS A 86 14.22 6.79 -7.78
C LYS A 86 14.93 6.86 -6.44
N ARG A 87 14.36 6.31 -5.37
CA ARG A 87 14.99 6.28 -4.05
C ARG A 87 16.37 5.62 -4.10
N ILE A 88 16.51 4.48 -4.77
CA ILE A 88 17.80 3.77 -4.90
C ILE A 88 18.81 4.62 -5.68
N LEU A 89 18.38 5.31 -6.74
CA LEU A 89 19.26 6.21 -7.50
C LEU A 89 19.73 7.39 -6.66
N GLU A 90 18.82 8.07 -5.96
CA GLU A 90 19.17 9.20 -5.09
C GLU A 90 20.08 8.76 -3.93
N GLU A 91 19.84 7.58 -3.35
CA GLU A 91 20.71 7.00 -2.31
C GLU A 91 22.12 6.70 -2.85
N SER A 92 22.21 6.21 -4.10
CA SER A 92 23.49 5.95 -4.76
C SER A 92 24.25 7.24 -5.06
N HIS A 93 23.57 8.28 -5.54
CA HIS A 93 24.16 9.59 -5.79
C HIS A 93 24.60 10.27 -4.50
N ALA A 94 23.79 10.20 -3.44
CA ALA A 94 24.16 10.72 -2.13
C ALA A 94 25.40 10.02 -1.57
N TYR A 95 25.51 8.69 -1.75
CA TYR A 95 26.69 7.95 -1.33
C TYR A 95 27.94 8.33 -2.14
N GLU A 96 27.82 8.46 -3.47
CA GLU A 96 28.91 8.92 -4.33
C GLU A 96 29.42 10.30 -3.88
N GLU A 97 28.50 11.24 -3.69
CA GLU A 97 28.83 12.60 -3.24
C GLU A 97 29.45 12.59 -1.85
N GLN A 98 28.91 11.79 -0.92
CA GLN A 98 29.50 11.63 0.42
C GLN A 98 30.95 11.11 0.34
N VAL A 99 31.24 10.15 -0.52
CA VAL A 99 32.61 9.61 -0.69
C VAL A 99 33.55 10.66 -1.27
N VAL A 100 33.10 11.40 -2.29
CA VAL A 100 33.88 12.49 -2.90
C VAL A 100 34.15 13.58 -1.87
N LEU A 101 33.12 14.05 -1.16
CA LEU A 101 33.25 15.10 -0.14
C LEU A 101 34.18 14.66 0.98
N ARG A 102 34.06 13.41 1.46
CA ARG A 102 34.96 12.87 2.47
C ARG A 102 36.41 12.85 1.99
N ALA A 103 36.66 12.36 0.78
CA ALA A 103 38.00 12.36 0.20
C ALA A 103 38.57 13.79 0.08
N THR A 104 37.75 14.77 -0.32
CA THR A 104 38.19 16.17 -0.41
C THR A 104 38.46 16.78 0.96
N ALA A 105 37.67 16.43 1.98
CA ALA A 105 37.87 16.88 3.35
C ALA A 105 39.18 16.32 3.94
N ASP A 106 39.42 15.02 3.76
CA ASP A 106 40.64 14.35 4.21
C ASP A 106 41.90 14.97 3.56
N VAL A 107 41.83 15.28 2.26
CA VAL A 107 42.93 15.98 1.55
C VAL A 107 43.12 17.40 2.09
N ALA A 108 42.04 18.14 2.33
CA ALA A 108 42.13 19.49 2.87
C ALA A 108 42.74 19.51 4.28
N GLU A 109 42.36 18.56 5.14
CA GLU A 109 42.95 18.36 6.46
C GLU A 109 44.45 18.03 6.36
N PHE A 110 44.82 17.11 5.47
CA PHE A 110 46.22 16.76 5.25
C PHE A 110 47.06 17.97 4.81
N LEU A 111 46.56 18.74 3.84
CA LEU A 111 47.24 19.94 3.34
C LEU A 111 47.39 21.01 4.42
N ALA A 112 46.42 21.14 5.33
CA ALA A 112 46.49 22.07 6.45
C ALA A 112 47.61 21.70 7.45
N ILE A 113 47.83 20.40 7.68
CA ILE A 113 48.82 19.91 8.67
C ILE A 113 50.23 19.76 8.07
N LEU A 114 50.33 19.52 6.76
CA LEU A 114 51.60 19.36 6.04
C LEU A 114 52.68 20.41 6.37
N PRO A 115 52.40 21.74 6.38
CA PRO A 115 53.44 22.74 6.68
C PRO A 115 53.98 22.62 8.12
N GLU A 116 53.14 22.26 9.09
CA GLU A 116 53.56 22.07 10.48
C GLU A 116 54.42 20.81 10.63
N TYR A 117 54.05 19.74 9.92
CA TYR A 117 54.83 18.51 9.87
C TYR A 117 56.22 18.73 9.29
N LEU A 118 56.33 19.49 8.18
CA LEU A 118 57.62 19.82 7.56
C LEU A 118 58.51 20.66 8.49
N ARG A 119 57.92 21.50 9.35
CA ARG A 119 58.67 22.32 10.31
C ARG A 119 59.21 21.50 11.49
N SER A 120 58.45 20.51 11.98
CA SER A 120 58.83 19.70 13.14
C SER A 120 58.22 18.28 13.08
N PRO A 121 58.86 17.32 12.39
CA PRO A 121 58.24 16.02 12.14
C PRO A 121 58.09 15.17 13.42
N ALA A 122 59.07 15.20 14.33
CA ALA A 122 59.06 14.35 15.54
C ALA A 122 57.87 14.68 16.46
N ILE A 123 57.71 15.95 16.84
CA ILE A 123 56.66 16.40 17.77
C ILE A 123 55.26 16.28 17.14
N THR A 124 55.12 16.59 15.84
CA THR A 124 53.83 16.49 15.14
C THR A 124 53.36 15.05 15.04
N SER A 125 54.26 14.10 14.77
CA SER A 125 53.92 12.67 14.72
C SER A 125 53.52 12.10 16.09
N GLU A 126 54.22 12.51 17.15
CA GLU A 126 53.90 12.10 18.52
C GLU A 126 52.53 12.64 18.95
N ARG A 127 52.23 13.90 18.62
CA ARG A 127 50.91 14.49 18.87
C ARG A 127 49.79 13.75 18.13
N MET A 128 49.94 13.49 16.83
CA MET A 128 48.95 12.75 16.05
C MET A 128 48.68 11.36 16.65
N TYR A 129 49.73 10.68 17.13
CA TYR A 129 49.59 9.38 17.78
C TYR A 129 48.80 9.50 19.10
N LEU A 130 49.12 10.47 19.95
CA LEU A 130 48.40 10.69 21.20
C LEU A 130 46.93 11.07 20.96
N ASP A 131 46.65 11.90 19.94
CA ASP A 131 45.30 12.30 19.55
C ASP A 131 44.50 11.08 19.04
N ALA A 132 45.10 10.24 18.18
CA ALA A 132 44.49 9.01 17.68
C ALA A 132 44.21 8.00 18.81
N VAL A 133 45.18 7.80 19.71
CA VAL A 133 45.01 6.96 20.89
C VAL A 133 43.93 7.53 21.81
N GLN A 134 43.88 8.84 22.03
CA GLN A 134 42.84 9.48 22.81
C GLN A 134 41.46 9.26 22.18
N GLN A 135 41.31 9.41 20.87
CA GLN A 135 40.04 9.20 20.18
C GLN A 135 39.58 7.73 20.28
N VAL A 136 40.47 6.77 20.00
CA VAL A 136 40.15 5.34 20.12
C VAL A 136 39.82 4.97 21.57
N LEU A 137 40.59 5.47 22.54
CA LEU A 137 40.34 5.20 23.95
C LEU A 137 39.10 5.93 24.49
N SER A 138 38.68 7.04 23.89
CA SER A 138 37.42 7.72 24.25
C SER A 138 36.18 6.93 23.80
N GLN A 139 36.31 6.17 22.71
CA GLN A 139 35.24 5.30 22.20
C GLN A 139 35.18 3.94 22.91
N THR A 140 36.21 3.56 23.67
CA THR A 140 36.22 2.29 24.42
C THR A 140 35.78 2.50 25.87
N SER A 141 34.78 1.75 26.33
CA SER A 141 34.41 1.73 27.75
C SER A 141 35.51 1.07 28.60
N LYS A 142 36.22 1.86 29.40
CA LYS A 142 37.28 1.38 30.32
C LYS A 142 36.69 1.02 31.69
N VAL A 143 36.73 -0.25 32.07
CA VAL A 143 36.39 -0.73 33.41
C VAL A 143 37.67 -1.03 34.19
N ILE A 144 37.92 -0.31 35.28
CA ILE A 144 39.09 -0.52 36.16
C ILE A 144 38.63 -1.35 37.36
N VAL A 145 39.26 -2.50 37.59
CA VAL A 145 38.98 -3.38 38.74
C VAL A 145 40.15 -3.28 39.72
N ASP A 146 39.89 -2.80 40.94
CA ASP A 146 40.87 -2.77 42.03
C ASP A 146 40.88 -4.13 42.75
N ALA A 147 41.89 -4.95 42.48
CA ALA A 147 41.99 -6.32 42.98
C ALA A 147 42.38 -6.46 44.46
N LYS A 148 42.39 -5.35 45.24
CA LYS A 148 42.86 -5.37 46.63
C LYS A 148 41.77 -5.61 47.68
N SER A 149 40.50 -5.68 47.29
CA SER A 149 39.44 -6.16 48.19
C SER A 149 38.54 -7.12 47.43
N ASN A 150 38.11 -8.18 48.09
CA ASN A 150 37.35 -9.30 47.51
C ASN A 150 35.88 -8.90 47.23
N ASN A 151 35.66 -7.94 46.33
CA ASN A 151 34.33 -7.53 45.88
C ASN A 151 33.98 -8.25 44.57
N LEU A 152 32.92 -9.06 44.61
CA LEU A 152 32.33 -9.74 43.46
C LEU A 152 32.08 -8.73 42.34
N LEU A 153 32.77 -8.91 41.22
CA LEU A 153 32.67 -8.08 40.04
C LEU A 153 31.32 -8.33 39.35
N TYR A 154 30.30 -7.55 39.70
CA TYR A 154 29.06 -7.50 38.93
C TYR A 154 29.26 -6.55 37.75
N VAL A 155 29.60 -7.11 36.59
CA VAL A 155 29.58 -6.39 35.32
C VAL A 155 28.13 -6.40 34.83
N PRO A 156 27.40 -5.27 34.82
CA PRO A 156 26.04 -5.25 34.30
C PRO A 156 26.10 -5.29 32.77
N LEU A 157 26.11 -6.51 32.21
CA LEU A 157 25.98 -6.75 30.77
C LEU A 157 24.70 -6.11 30.20
N ASP A 158 23.67 -5.96 31.04
CA ASP A 158 22.35 -5.46 30.69
C ASP A 158 22.35 -3.99 30.22
N LYS A 159 23.23 -3.15 30.79
CA LYS A 159 23.33 -1.74 30.40
C LYS A 159 24.02 -1.54 29.05
N TRP A 160 24.81 -2.52 28.62
CA TRP A 160 25.56 -2.44 27.36
C TRP A 160 24.72 -2.92 26.18
N VAL A 161 23.86 -3.93 26.40
CA VAL A 161 22.84 -4.33 25.44
C VAL A 161 21.81 -3.21 25.24
N LEU A 162 21.44 -2.50 26.31
CA LEU A 162 20.51 -1.37 26.23
C LEU A 162 21.12 -0.16 25.47
N SER A 163 22.38 0.19 25.74
CA SER A 163 23.08 1.27 25.03
C SER A 163 23.30 0.94 23.54
N ALA A 164 23.63 -0.32 23.22
CA ALA A 164 23.72 -0.80 21.84
C ALA A 164 22.36 -0.81 21.12
N SER A 165 21.25 -0.96 21.86
CA SER A 165 19.90 -0.85 21.30
C SER A 165 19.42 0.59 21.12
N GLU A 166 19.99 1.58 21.83
CA GLU A 166 19.70 3.01 21.62
C GLU A 166 20.50 3.59 20.45
N GLU A 167 21.76 3.16 20.23
CA GLU A 167 22.58 3.60 19.08
C GLU A 167 22.17 2.96 17.74
N GLY A 168 21.42 1.84 17.79
CA GLY A 168 20.76 1.25 16.62
C GLY A 168 19.46 1.95 16.18
N ALA A 169 18.98 2.94 16.94
CA ALA A 169 17.70 3.61 16.70
C ALA A 169 17.82 5.04 16.14
N THR A 170 19.03 5.53 15.81
CA THR A 170 19.20 6.84 15.15
C THR A 170 20.00 6.73 13.85
N LEU A 171 19.40 6.05 12.86
CA LEU A 171 19.58 6.45 11.46
C LEU A 171 18.84 7.79 11.26
N PRO A 172 19.46 8.83 10.69
CA PRO A 172 18.76 10.05 10.36
C PRO A 172 17.87 9.78 9.14
N GLY A 173 16.55 9.88 9.32
CA GLY A 173 15.62 10.03 8.20
C GLY A 173 14.40 9.13 8.21
N GLN A 174 13.62 9.07 9.29
CA GLN A 174 12.16 8.90 9.17
C GLN A 174 11.46 9.75 10.23
N THR A 175 11.07 10.96 9.84
CA THR A 175 10.04 11.72 10.56
C THR A 175 8.71 11.01 10.34
N THR A 176 8.33 10.09 11.22
CA THR A 176 6.97 9.59 11.28
C THR A 176 6.10 10.60 12.03
N ASN A 177 5.49 11.51 11.27
CA ASN A 177 4.26 12.15 11.71
C ASN A 177 3.24 11.03 12.02
N PRO A 178 2.58 11.02 13.19
CA PRO A 178 1.58 10.01 13.47
C PRO A 178 0.32 10.33 12.67
N LEU A 179 0.06 9.57 11.61
CA LEU A 179 -1.29 9.46 11.03
C LEU A 179 -2.07 8.34 11.77
N PRO A 180 -3.41 8.46 11.86
CA PRO A 180 -4.21 7.66 12.77
C PRO A 180 -4.27 6.19 12.35
N GLU A 181 -4.15 5.32 13.34
CA GLU A 181 -4.30 3.87 13.24
C GLU A 181 -5.76 3.52 12.92
N VAL A 182 -6.05 3.20 11.65
CA VAL A 182 -7.30 2.53 11.28
C VAL A 182 -7.09 1.03 11.49
N LYS A 183 -7.57 0.55 12.65
CA LYS A 183 -7.69 -0.88 12.95
C LYS A 183 -8.56 -1.56 11.88
N PRO A 184 -8.15 -2.71 11.31
CA PRO A 184 -9.09 -3.56 10.61
C PRO A 184 -9.92 -4.30 11.67
N GLU A 185 -11.07 -3.73 12.06
CA GLU A 185 -12.11 -4.53 12.69
C GLU A 185 -12.60 -5.56 11.67
N LEU A 186 -12.21 -6.82 11.87
CA LEU A 186 -12.87 -7.98 11.31
C LEU A 186 -14.27 -8.07 11.91
N THR A 187 -15.22 -7.31 11.38
CA THR A 187 -16.63 -7.59 11.59
C THR A 187 -16.99 -8.79 10.73
N ASN A 188 -16.92 -9.99 11.33
CA ASN A 188 -17.66 -11.14 10.84
C ASN A 188 -19.16 -10.86 11.04
N PRO A 189 -19.99 -10.75 9.99
CA PRO A 189 -21.40 -11.02 10.18
C PRO A 189 -21.56 -12.53 10.34
N LEU A 190 -21.94 -12.95 11.55
CA LEU A 190 -22.63 -14.22 11.75
C LEU A 190 -23.80 -14.27 10.76
N ILE A 191 -23.72 -15.09 9.72
CA ILE A 191 -24.85 -15.71 9.02
C ILE A 191 -24.39 -17.12 8.57
N ASP A 192 -24.96 -18.10 9.26
CA ASP A 192 -25.39 -19.40 8.77
C ASP A 192 -24.33 -20.47 8.39
N GLY A 193 -23.92 -21.24 9.41
CA GLY A 193 -24.12 -22.70 9.38
C GLY A 193 -23.34 -23.58 8.41
N ARG A 194 -22.31 -23.12 7.70
CA ARG A 194 -21.48 -24.00 6.85
C ARG A 194 -19.98 -23.83 7.09
N GLU A 195 -19.40 -24.83 7.76
CA GLU A 195 -17.95 -25.05 7.82
C GLU A 195 -17.38 -25.13 6.40
N THR A 196 -16.47 -24.21 6.08
CA THR A 196 -15.59 -24.30 4.91
C THR A 196 -14.19 -24.67 5.35
N VAL A 197 -14.06 -25.82 6.02
CA VAL A 197 -12.79 -26.53 6.12
C VAL A 197 -12.86 -27.69 5.11
N ARG A 198 -12.07 -27.61 4.05
CA ARG A 198 -11.83 -28.77 3.17
C ARG A 198 -10.96 -29.77 3.93
N PRO A 199 -11.39 -31.01 4.19
CA PRO A 199 -10.51 -32.01 4.78
C PRO A 199 -9.47 -32.44 3.74
N THR A 200 -8.18 -32.25 4.03
CA THR A 200 -7.11 -32.87 3.27
C THR A 200 -6.75 -34.20 3.93
N GLU A 201 -7.44 -35.28 3.54
CA GLU A 201 -6.95 -36.64 3.76
C GLU A 201 -6.60 -37.29 2.41
N PRO A 202 -5.44 -37.96 2.29
CA PRO A 202 -5.14 -38.78 1.13
C PRO A 202 -5.91 -40.10 1.22
N VAL A 203 -6.89 -40.28 0.33
CA VAL A 203 -7.65 -41.52 0.19
C VAL A 203 -6.70 -42.65 -0.23
N GLY A 204 -6.69 -43.71 0.58
CA GLY A 204 -5.95 -44.94 0.31
C GLY A 204 -6.30 -45.57 -1.04
N ARG A 205 -5.26 -46.09 -1.70
CA ARG A 205 -5.39 -46.99 -2.85
C ARG A 205 -6.06 -48.28 -2.40
N SER A 206 -7.21 -48.60 -2.98
CA SER A 206 -7.82 -49.93 -2.92
C SER A 206 -7.36 -50.81 -4.09
N ASN A 207 -7.27 -52.10 -3.80
CA ASN A 207 -7.24 -53.28 -4.69
C ASN A 207 -5.87 -53.71 -5.25
N VAL A 208 -5.19 -54.64 -4.56
CA VAL A 208 -5.17 -56.10 -4.84
C VAL A 208 -5.09 -56.84 -3.50
#